data_AF-E8WZ67-F1
#
_entry.id   AF-E8WZ67-F1
#
_cell.length_a   1.000
_cell.length_b   1.000
_cell.length_c   1.000
_cell.angle_alpha   90.00
_cell.angle_beta   90.00
_cell.angle_gamma   90.00
#
_symmetry.space_group_name_H-M   'P 1'
#
loop_
_entity.id
_entity.type
_entity.pdbx_description
1 polymer ?
#
loop_
_entity_poly.entity_id
_entity_poly.type
_entity_poly.pdbx_seq_one_letter_code
_entity_poly.pdbx_strand_id
1 'polypeptide(L)'
;MHLWSDYEGKTIAGAYPLGQLIRPEGRTAFFSTSNGTGIPAVIRLTESLNDEGEMLERWRQVTAVNQDNLVAIKSFGQTNFEGTPLAYALLELTDASLADILAERALTPQEAHEVASSLLAALQALHASGLVHEHIEPANVMAVGEVIKLRSDCVRECILNPDDATPAHCAELKQRDVHDLAVLLLQVLTLQKKLTPAIKLPAPFDKIVSYGIDGTWGLTEIDAALHPPVIKPLVPESVIAAATQQHPQRISPSPQSESPNPALHVRRISNTVQPAPRSMAFWAACSAGALVLIFLAWLFLHGSSKPATPVPTAAVVTPAKPQTIDDAPTPKLSASASTDGVVHTAVATSQTQAGWHVVAFTYNREDQAWHKVATIRDAHPALSPEVFAPSGRGPFLVALGGAMSESEANVMRNKARRDGMPRDTFIRRYGPR
;
A
#
# COMPACT_ATOMS: atom_id res chain seq x y z
N MET A 1 -5.17 -17.55 16.69
CA MET A 1 -4.84 -16.33 15.94
C MET A 1 -6.07 -16.07 15.10
N HIS A 2 -6.73 -14.93 15.30
CA HIS A 2 -7.90 -14.59 14.50
C HIS A 2 -7.44 -14.24 13.09
N LEU A 3 -8.14 -14.75 12.09
CA LEU A 3 -7.94 -14.30 10.72
C LEU A 3 -8.55 -12.90 10.60
N TRP A 4 -7.98 -12.03 9.76
CA TRP A 4 -8.55 -10.69 9.54
C TRP A 4 -10.01 -10.75 9.05
N SER A 5 -10.40 -11.81 8.34
CA SER A 5 -11.80 -12.04 7.95
C SER A 5 -12.74 -12.21 9.14
N ASP A 6 -12.25 -12.69 10.30
CA ASP A 6 -13.08 -12.91 11.50
C ASP A 6 -13.54 -11.60 12.14
N TYR A 7 -12.95 -10.48 11.73
CA TYR A 7 -13.28 -9.14 12.21
C TYR A 7 -14.45 -8.52 11.44
N GLU A 8 -14.80 -9.03 10.26
CA GLU A 8 -15.92 -8.49 9.47
C GLU A 8 -17.24 -8.53 10.26
N GLY A 9 -18.01 -7.45 10.20
CA GLY A 9 -19.26 -7.30 10.96
C GLY A 9 -19.10 -6.98 12.45
N LYS A 10 -17.87 -6.93 12.97
CA LYS A 10 -17.58 -6.57 14.36
C LYS A 10 -17.45 -5.06 14.52
N THR A 11 -17.51 -4.56 15.76
CA THR A 11 -17.27 -3.13 16.05
C THR A 11 -15.96 -2.96 16.81
N ILE A 12 -15.10 -2.07 16.32
CA ILE A 12 -13.79 -1.76 16.90
C ILE A 12 -13.85 -0.43 17.66
N ALA A 13 -13.08 -0.35 18.76
CA ALA A 13 -13.00 0.82 19.65
C ALA A 13 -14.36 1.34 20.14
N GLY A 14 -15.38 0.47 20.17
CA GLY A 14 -16.76 0.82 20.52
C GLY A 14 -17.45 1.80 19.57
N ALA A 15 -16.84 2.15 18.43
CA ALA A 15 -17.28 3.25 17.57
C ALA A 15 -17.27 2.93 16.06
N TYR A 16 -16.49 1.95 15.61
CA TYR A 16 -16.26 1.71 14.18
C TYR A 16 -16.78 0.32 13.78
N PRO A 17 -17.97 0.22 13.19
CA PRO A 17 -18.47 -1.05 12.65
C PRO A 17 -17.65 -1.42 11.42
N LEU A 18 -17.05 -2.60 11.43
CA LEU A 18 -16.27 -3.14 10.32
C LEU A 18 -17.21 -3.77 9.31
N GLY A 19 -17.15 -3.29 8.08
CA GLY A 19 -17.76 -3.94 6.93
C GLY A 19 -16.84 -5.00 6.33
N GLN A 20 -16.78 -5.03 5.01
CA GLN A 20 -15.91 -5.90 4.24
C GLN A 20 -14.43 -5.58 4.47
N LEU A 21 -13.62 -6.63 4.61
CA LEU A 21 -12.16 -6.61 4.50
C LEU A 21 -11.77 -6.24 3.08
N ILE A 22 -11.14 -5.08 2.93
CA ILE A 22 -10.63 -4.57 1.66
C ILE A 22 -9.34 -5.31 1.29
N ARG A 23 -8.41 -5.38 2.25
CA ARG A 23 -7.10 -6.02 2.03
C ARG A 23 -6.38 -6.37 3.33
N PRO A 24 -5.76 -7.57 3.43
CA PRO A 24 -4.76 -7.86 4.43
C PRO A 24 -3.34 -7.47 3.96
N GLU A 25 -2.55 -6.88 4.86
CA GLU A 25 -1.16 -6.46 4.67
C GLU A 25 -0.31 -6.91 5.88
N GLY A 26 -0.02 -8.22 5.96
CA GLY A 26 0.72 -8.82 7.07
C GLY A 26 -0.03 -8.69 8.40
N ARG A 27 0.57 -7.97 9.36
CA ARG A 27 -0.05 -7.63 10.66
C ARG A 27 -1.01 -6.45 10.59
N THR A 28 -1.33 -5.97 9.39
CA THR A 28 -2.26 -4.87 9.14
C THR A 28 -3.40 -5.39 8.28
N ALA A 29 -4.59 -4.84 8.44
CA ALA A 29 -5.71 -5.04 7.52
C ALA A 29 -6.54 -3.77 7.39
N PHE A 30 -7.17 -3.62 6.22
CA PHE A 30 -8.01 -2.48 5.88
C PHE A 30 -9.45 -2.96 5.72
N PHE A 31 -10.38 -2.26 6.37
CA PHE A 31 -11.80 -2.57 6.31
C PHE A 31 -12.58 -1.34 5.86
N SER A 32 -13.66 -1.58 5.11
CA SER A 32 -14.71 -0.57 4.98
C SER A 32 -15.35 -0.32 6.34
N THR A 33 -15.67 0.93 6.63
CA THR A 33 -16.35 1.29 7.87
C THR A 33 -17.18 2.57 7.69
N SER A 34 -17.80 3.02 8.76
CA SER A 34 -18.30 4.38 8.86
C SER A 34 -17.67 5.06 10.07
N ASN A 35 -17.51 6.38 10.01
CA ASN A 35 -17.19 7.13 11.19
C ASN A 35 -18.36 7.04 12.20
N GLY A 36 -18.15 7.42 13.45
CA GLY A 36 -19.21 7.38 14.48
C GLY A 36 -20.46 8.23 14.17
N THR A 37 -20.49 8.96 13.05
CA THR A 37 -21.63 9.75 12.54
C THR A 37 -22.27 9.16 11.27
N GLY A 38 -21.81 7.99 10.79
CA GLY A 38 -22.34 7.29 9.62
C GLY A 38 -21.71 7.68 8.27
N ILE A 39 -20.71 8.56 8.24
CA ILE A 39 -19.99 8.89 7.00
C ILE A 39 -19.05 7.73 6.64
N PRO A 40 -19.11 7.19 5.41
CA PRO A 40 -18.22 6.12 4.97
C PRO A 40 -16.74 6.48 5.11
N ALA A 41 -15.93 5.49 5.50
CA ALA A 41 -14.50 5.64 5.72
C ALA A 41 -13.79 4.29 5.53
N VAL A 42 -12.46 4.32 5.53
CA VAL A 42 -11.62 3.12 5.58
C VAL A 42 -10.93 3.09 6.92
N ILE A 43 -10.94 1.95 7.62
CA ILE A 43 -10.18 1.79 8.85
C ILE A 43 -9.05 0.80 8.63
N ARG A 44 -7.84 1.27 8.94
CA ARG A 44 -6.67 0.42 9.09
C ARG A 44 -6.62 -0.10 10.51
N LEU A 45 -6.45 -1.41 10.67
CA LEU A 45 -6.14 -2.08 11.93
C LEU A 45 -4.76 -2.70 11.83
N THR A 46 -3.94 -2.54 12.86
CA THR A 46 -2.62 -3.16 12.95
C THR A 46 -2.50 -3.86 14.31
N GLU A 47 -2.09 -5.13 14.31
CA GLU A 47 -1.75 -5.84 15.54
C GLU A 47 -0.54 -5.17 16.20
N SER A 48 -0.71 -4.79 17.47
CA SER A 48 0.32 -4.12 18.25
C SER A 48 1.44 -5.09 18.63
N LEU A 49 2.68 -4.71 18.32
CA LEU A 49 3.88 -5.48 18.69
C LEU A 49 4.83 -4.62 19.55
N ASN A 50 4.28 -3.91 20.53
CA ASN A 50 4.96 -2.94 21.39
C ASN A 50 5.52 -1.72 20.63
N ASP A 51 4.92 -1.39 19.48
CA ASP A 51 5.30 -0.28 18.61
C ASP A 51 4.12 0.68 18.37
N GLU A 52 3.00 0.48 19.05
CA GLU A 52 1.80 1.29 18.92
C GLU A 52 2.06 2.77 19.27
N GLY A 53 2.89 3.04 20.29
CA GLY A 53 3.25 4.41 20.68
C GLY A 53 3.96 5.16 19.56
N GLU A 54 4.99 4.56 18.96
CA GLU A 54 5.70 5.14 17.82
C GLU A 54 4.77 5.34 16.62
N MET A 55 3.87 4.39 16.36
CA MET A 55 2.93 4.49 15.24
C MET A 55 1.91 5.62 15.43
N LEU A 56 1.35 5.77 16.64
CA LEU A 56 0.45 6.88 16.93
C LEU A 56 1.16 8.23 16.81
N GLU A 57 2.41 8.33 17.22
CA GLU A 57 3.19 9.57 17.11
C GLU A 57 3.48 9.91 15.64
N ARG A 58 3.85 8.92 14.82
CA ARG A 58 3.98 9.11 13.36
C ARG A 58 2.68 9.59 12.72
N TRP A 59 1.53 9.02 13.11
CA TRP A 59 0.23 9.48 12.61
C TRP A 59 -0.14 10.89 13.09
N ARG A 60 0.30 11.27 14.29
CA ARG A 60 0.16 12.65 14.78
C ARG A 60 1.01 13.63 13.95
N GLN A 61 2.26 13.27 13.64
CA GLN A 61 3.13 14.10 12.83
C GLN A 61 2.61 14.24 11.39
N VAL A 62 2.21 13.14 10.75
CA VAL A 62 1.72 13.19 9.35
C VAL A 62 0.42 13.99 9.22
N THR A 63 -0.47 13.94 10.23
CA THR A 63 -1.69 14.76 10.24
C THR A 63 -1.40 16.26 10.36
N ALA A 64 -0.26 16.64 10.94
CA ALA A 64 0.18 18.04 11.00
C ALA A 64 0.76 18.57 9.68
N VAL A 65 1.18 17.71 8.75
CA VAL A 65 1.74 18.11 7.44
C VAL A 65 0.69 18.80 6.56
N ASN A 66 -0.60 18.47 6.75
CA ASN A 66 -1.77 19.08 6.11
C ASN A 66 -1.61 19.32 4.60
N GLN A 67 -1.70 18.25 3.80
CA GLN A 67 -1.53 18.29 2.34
C GLN A 67 -2.65 17.58 1.63
N ASP A 68 -3.14 18.19 0.55
CA ASP A 68 -4.30 17.69 -0.20
C ASP A 68 -4.01 16.37 -0.92
N ASN A 69 -2.77 16.13 -1.33
CA ASN A 69 -2.34 14.89 -1.98
C ASN A 69 -1.93 13.78 -1.01
N LEU A 70 -2.23 13.90 0.29
CA LEU A 70 -2.12 12.82 1.27
C LEU A 70 -3.52 12.36 1.69
N VAL A 71 -3.74 11.04 1.73
CA VAL A 71 -4.98 10.45 2.26
C VAL A 71 -5.13 10.88 3.72
N ALA A 72 -6.22 11.54 4.06
CA ALA A 72 -6.37 12.10 5.40
C ALA A 72 -6.63 11.03 6.46
N ILE A 73 -5.80 11.01 7.52
CA ILE A 73 -6.11 10.31 8.77
C ILE A 73 -7.05 11.19 9.60
N LYS A 74 -8.29 10.76 9.76
CA LYS A 74 -9.35 11.50 10.49
C LYS A 74 -9.32 11.25 11.99
N SER A 75 -8.94 10.05 12.40
CA SER A 75 -8.84 9.64 13.79
C SER A 75 -7.88 8.47 13.90
N PHE A 76 -7.24 8.31 15.05
CA PHE A 76 -6.39 7.16 15.31
C PHE A 76 -6.30 6.89 16.81
N GLY A 77 -5.94 5.67 17.17
CA GLY A 77 -5.79 5.29 18.56
C GLY A 77 -5.46 3.83 18.77
N GLN A 78 -5.64 3.38 19.99
CA GLN A 78 -5.45 1.99 20.41
C GLN A 78 -6.76 1.43 20.93
N THR A 79 -6.90 0.11 20.81
CA THR A 79 -8.04 -0.64 21.31
C THR A 79 -7.60 -2.06 21.62
N ASN A 80 -8.35 -2.73 22.50
CA ASN A 80 -8.21 -4.16 22.70
C ASN A 80 -9.48 -4.83 22.14
N PHE A 81 -9.32 -5.74 21.19
CA PHE A 81 -10.43 -6.46 20.57
C PHE A 81 -10.28 -7.95 20.86
N GLU A 82 -11.23 -8.51 21.62
CA GLU A 82 -11.25 -9.93 22.01
C GLU A 82 -9.89 -10.42 22.60
N GLY A 83 -9.20 -9.55 23.35
CA GLY A 83 -7.89 -9.85 23.96
C GLY A 83 -6.68 -9.57 23.06
N THR A 84 -6.90 -9.12 21.83
CA THR A 84 -5.85 -8.72 20.88
C THR A 84 -5.65 -7.20 20.94
N PRO A 85 -4.46 -6.70 21.33
CA PRO A 85 -4.15 -5.28 21.28
C PRO A 85 -3.96 -4.84 19.83
N LEU A 86 -4.67 -3.78 19.45
CA LEU A 86 -4.65 -3.22 18.10
C LEU A 86 -4.42 -1.72 18.18
N ALA A 87 -3.73 -1.19 17.20
CA ALA A 87 -3.78 0.22 16.86
C ALA A 87 -4.58 0.42 15.58
N TYR A 88 -5.34 1.50 15.52
CA TYR A 88 -6.21 1.81 14.39
C TYR A 88 -5.98 3.22 13.86
N ALA A 89 -6.17 3.38 12.55
CA ALA A 89 -6.23 4.67 11.88
C ALA A 89 -7.47 4.71 10.98
N LEU A 90 -8.36 5.66 11.24
CA LEU A 90 -9.52 5.96 10.42
C LEU A 90 -9.08 6.90 9.29
N LEU A 91 -9.10 6.40 8.07
CA LEU A 91 -8.79 7.12 6.85
C LEU A 91 -10.07 7.62 6.17
N GLU A 92 -9.96 8.69 5.39
CA GLU A 92 -11.05 9.05 4.48
C GLU A 92 -11.36 7.92 3.48
N LEU A 93 -12.60 7.92 2.95
CA LEU A 93 -12.99 6.96 1.93
C LEU A 93 -12.19 7.20 0.64
N THR A 94 -11.72 6.11 0.05
CA THR A 94 -11.00 6.09 -1.23
C THR A 94 -11.79 5.27 -2.25
N ASP A 95 -11.79 5.68 -3.52
CA ASP A 95 -12.58 5.06 -4.57
C ASP A 95 -11.88 3.84 -5.20
N ALA A 96 -10.61 3.99 -5.57
CA ALA A 96 -9.80 2.95 -6.18
C ALA A 96 -8.30 3.17 -5.91
N SER A 97 -7.50 2.12 -6.02
CA SER A 97 -6.04 2.24 -6.01
C SER A 97 -5.47 2.29 -7.44
N LEU A 98 -4.32 2.92 -7.60
CA LEU A 98 -3.60 2.93 -8.87
C LEU A 98 -3.23 1.49 -9.31
N ALA A 99 -3.01 0.58 -8.36
CA ALA A 99 -2.79 -0.84 -8.66
C ALA A 99 -3.97 -1.47 -9.42
N ASP A 100 -5.20 -1.12 -9.07
CA ASP A 100 -6.41 -1.65 -9.73
C ASP A 100 -6.44 -1.21 -11.20
N ILE A 101 -6.05 0.04 -11.48
CA ILE A 101 -5.98 0.59 -12.84
C ILE A 101 -4.87 -0.07 -13.65
N LEU A 102 -3.68 -0.23 -13.04
CA LEU A 102 -2.53 -0.86 -13.70
C LEU A 102 -2.72 -2.35 -13.97
N ALA A 103 -3.65 -3.00 -13.27
CA ALA A 103 -4.05 -4.38 -13.59
C ALA A 103 -4.78 -4.45 -14.95
N GLU A 104 -5.42 -3.36 -15.37
CA GLU A 104 -6.17 -3.30 -16.63
C GLU A 104 -5.34 -2.70 -17.77
N ARG A 105 -4.60 -1.62 -17.51
CA ARG A 105 -3.85 -0.90 -18.56
C ARG A 105 -2.74 -0.01 -18.01
N ALA A 106 -1.81 0.34 -18.90
CA ALA A 106 -0.91 1.47 -18.67
C ALA A 106 -1.68 2.81 -18.69
N LEU A 107 -1.11 3.81 -18.02
CA LEU A 107 -1.57 5.19 -18.06
C LEU A 107 -1.04 5.90 -19.32
N THR A 108 -1.83 6.86 -19.79
CA THR A 108 -1.40 7.81 -20.81
C THR A 108 -0.34 8.77 -20.23
N PRO A 109 0.47 9.44 -21.07
CA PRO A 109 1.45 10.41 -20.59
C PRO A 109 0.83 11.55 -19.78
N GLN A 110 -0.41 11.95 -20.09
CA GLN A 110 -1.14 12.99 -19.37
C GLN A 110 -1.56 12.51 -17.97
N GLU A 111 -2.13 11.31 -17.87
CA GLU A 111 -2.49 10.70 -16.57
C GLU A 111 -1.24 10.47 -15.71
N ALA A 112 -0.14 10.03 -16.31
CA ALA A 112 1.13 9.87 -15.61
C ALA A 112 1.67 11.22 -15.08
N HIS A 113 1.42 12.33 -15.79
CA HIS A 113 1.82 13.68 -15.34
C HIS A 113 0.99 14.12 -14.13
N GLU A 114 -0.30 13.82 -14.11
CA GLU A 114 -1.18 14.09 -12.98
C GLU A 114 -0.79 13.27 -11.73
N VAL A 115 -0.46 11.99 -11.91
CA VAL A 115 0.10 11.14 -10.84
C VAL A 115 1.43 11.72 -10.36
N ALA A 116 2.36 12.02 -11.25
CA ALA A 116 3.67 12.56 -10.90
C ALA A 116 3.57 13.86 -10.10
N SER A 117 2.73 14.80 -10.56
CA SER A 117 2.54 16.10 -9.92
C SER A 117 1.92 15.95 -8.52
N SER A 118 0.95 15.06 -8.36
CA SER A 118 0.28 14.82 -7.08
C SER A 118 1.22 14.18 -6.06
N LEU A 119 1.98 13.16 -6.48
CA LEU A 119 2.95 12.49 -5.61
C LEU A 119 4.13 13.39 -5.27
N LEU A 120 4.59 14.21 -6.22
CA LEU A 120 5.64 15.19 -5.98
C LEU A 120 5.24 16.17 -4.86
N ALA A 121 4.03 16.74 -4.93
CA ALA A 121 3.53 17.64 -3.89
C ALA A 121 3.47 16.97 -2.50
N ALA A 122 2.97 15.73 -2.45
CA ALA A 122 2.92 14.94 -1.22
C ALA A 122 4.32 14.69 -0.63
N LEU A 123 5.28 14.24 -1.46
CA LEU A 123 6.64 13.93 -1.02
C LEU A 123 7.42 15.17 -0.60
N GLN A 124 7.29 16.28 -1.33
CA GLN A 124 7.93 17.55 -0.96
C GLN A 124 7.51 17.98 0.44
N ALA A 125 6.22 17.89 0.74
CA ALA A 125 5.70 18.26 2.05
C ALA A 125 6.13 17.31 3.16
N LEU A 126 6.11 15.99 2.92
CA LEU A 126 6.63 15.01 3.87
C LEU A 126 8.12 15.28 4.16
N HIS A 127 8.93 15.46 3.11
CA HIS A 127 10.37 15.67 3.23
C HIS A 127 10.70 16.98 3.95
N ALA A 128 9.90 18.02 3.75
CA ALA A 128 10.02 19.30 4.45
C ALA A 128 9.73 19.17 5.97
N SER A 129 8.86 18.23 6.35
CA SER A 129 8.55 17.91 7.75
C SER A 129 9.48 16.85 8.37
N GLY A 130 10.55 16.45 7.67
CA GLY A 130 11.47 15.41 8.16
C GLY A 130 10.90 13.99 8.11
N LEU A 131 9.89 13.78 7.27
CA LEU A 131 9.22 12.50 7.08
C LEU A 131 9.56 11.90 5.71
N VAL A 132 9.47 10.57 5.60
CA VAL A 132 9.65 9.78 4.36
C VAL A 132 8.53 8.75 4.24
N HIS A 133 8.21 8.35 3.02
CA HIS A 133 7.09 7.44 2.75
C HIS A 133 7.49 5.95 2.75
N GLU A 134 8.68 5.63 2.22
CA GLU A 134 9.29 4.28 2.10
C GLU A 134 8.53 3.23 1.26
N HIS A 135 7.25 3.43 0.96
CA HIS A 135 6.40 2.45 0.28
C HIS A 135 5.68 3.06 -0.93
N ILE A 136 6.41 3.79 -1.78
CA ILE A 136 5.81 4.41 -2.97
C ILE A 136 5.60 3.33 -4.03
N GLU A 137 4.39 2.79 -4.07
CA GLU A 137 3.97 1.75 -5.00
C GLU A 137 2.51 1.94 -5.41
N PRO A 138 2.06 1.35 -6.54
CA PRO A 138 0.70 1.56 -7.04
C PRO A 138 -0.41 1.25 -6.04
N ALA A 139 -0.16 0.31 -5.12
CA ALA A 139 -1.12 -0.12 -4.10
C ALA A 139 -1.41 0.96 -3.04
N ASN A 140 -0.55 1.99 -2.94
CA ASN A 140 -0.60 3.07 -1.95
C ASN A 140 -0.96 4.43 -2.58
N VAL A 141 -1.23 4.47 -3.88
CA VAL A 141 -1.73 5.66 -4.57
C VAL A 141 -3.23 5.49 -4.78
N MET A 142 -4.02 6.41 -4.26
CA MET A 142 -5.47 6.31 -4.14
C MET A 142 -6.16 7.44 -4.92
N ALA A 143 -7.29 7.13 -5.54
CA ALA A 143 -8.23 8.12 -6.01
C ALA A 143 -9.22 8.49 -4.89
N VAL A 144 -9.43 9.78 -4.66
CA VAL A 144 -10.45 10.33 -3.77
C VAL A 144 -11.21 11.41 -4.54
N GLY A 145 -12.35 11.03 -5.12
CA GLY A 145 -13.01 11.81 -6.16
C GLY A 145 -12.07 12.04 -7.34
N GLU A 146 -11.86 13.31 -7.68
CA GLU A 146 -10.97 13.73 -8.77
C GLU A 146 -9.52 13.98 -8.31
N VAL A 147 -9.18 13.68 -7.05
CA VAL A 147 -7.87 13.96 -6.47
C VAL A 147 -7.06 12.68 -6.31
N ILE A 148 -5.83 12.68 -6.82
CA ILE A 148 -4.85 11.62 -6.61
C ILE A 148 -4.13 11.88 -5.29
N LYS A 149 -4.14 10.89 -4.40
CA LYS A 149 -3.56 10.99 -3.06
C LYS A 149 -2.65 9.81 -2.75
N LEU A 150 -1.58 10.06 -2.01
CA LEU A 150 -0.69 9.04 -1.47
C LEU A 150 -1.14 8.63 -0.07
N ARG A 151 -1.11 7.34 0.25
CA ARG A 151 -1.48 6.81 1.57
C ARG A 151 -0.57 7.39 2.65
N SER A 152 -1.12 8.10 3.63
CA SER A 152 -0.29 8.77 4.65
C SER A 152 0.08 7.87 5.84
N ASP A 153 -0.51 6.68 5.93
CA ASP A 153 -0.40 5.79 7.08
C ASP A 153 0.93 5.00 7.10
N CYS A 154 1.68 5.01 6.00
CA CYS A 154 2.96 4.34 5.80
C CYS A 154 4.18 5.18 6.19
N VAL A 155 3.95 6.46 6.50
CA VAL A 155 4.98 7.49 6.70
C VAL A 155 5.78 7.25 7.99
N ARG A 156 7.08 7.59 7.95
CA ARG A 156 7.99 7.53 9.09
C ARG A 156 8.88 8.76 9.16
N GLU A 157 9.48 8.99 10.33
CA GLU A 157 10.54 9.97 10.49
C GLU A 157 11.80 9.51 9.75
N CYS A 158 12.47 10.43 9.06
CA CYS A 158 13.78 10.14 8.47
C CYS A 158 14.90 10.11 9.53
N ILE A 159 14.62 10.58 10.74
CA ILE A 159 15.52 10.63 11.89
C ILE A 159 14.82 9.95 13.08
N LEU A 160 15.30 8.77 13.47
CA LEU A 160 14.70 7.99 14.57
C LEU A 160 15.17 8.44 15.96
N ASN A 161 16.42 8.92 16.08
CA ASN A 161 17.03 9.37 17.34
C ASN A 161 17.91 10.59 17.09
N PRO A 162 17.73 11.72 17.79
CA PRO A 162 18.58 12.91 17.65
C PRO A 162 20.08 12.62 17.87
N ASP A 163 20.39 11.63 18.72
CA ASP A 163 21.76 11.30 19.13
C ASP A 163 22.52 10.42 18.12
N ASP A 164 21.80 9.68 17.26
CA ASP A 164 22.37 8.80 16.21
C ASP A 164 22.05 9.31 14.79
N ALA A 165 21.38 10.46 14.68
CA ALA A 165 20.93 11.06 13.43
C ALA A 165 22.08 11.63 12.63
N THR A 166 22.60 10.87 11.66
CA THR A 166 23.40 11.51 10.61
C THR A 166 22.46 12.13 9.58
N PRO A 167 22.61 13.43 9.22
CA PRO A 167 21.87 14.04 8.11
C PRO A 167 21.98 13.24 6.80
N ALA A 168 23.07 12.48 6.64
CA ALA A 168 23.29 11.55 5.54
C ALA A 168 22.21 10.44 5.47
N HIS A 169 21.84 9.84 6.60
CA HIS A 169 20.83 8.77 6.61
C HIS A 169 19.45 9.29 6.18
N CYS A 170 19.04 10.47 6.65
CA CYS A 170 17.79 11.08 6.21
C CYS A 170 17.81 11.39 4.71
N ALA A 171 18.95 11.85 4.18
CA ALA A 171 19.11 12.08 2.75
C ALA A 171 19.00 10.79 1.92
N GLU A 172 19.56 9.67 2.39
CA GLU A 172 19.43 8.36 1.75
C GLU A 172 17.96 7.89 1.69
N LEU A 173 17.22 8.03 2.79
CA LEU A 173 15.80 7.66 2.83
C LEU A 173 14.94 8.53 1.90
N LYS A 174 15.21 9.84 1.86
CA LYS A 174 14.57 10.76 0.91
C LYS A 174 14.91 10.40 -0.54
N GLN A 175 16.16 10.03 -0.82
CA GLN A 175 16.57 9.60 -2.15
C GLN A 175 15.91 8.28 -2.54
N ARG A 176 15.68 7.37 -1.59
CA ARG A 176 14.91 6.14 -1.86
C ARG A 176 13.47 6.45 -2.26
N ASP A 177 12.80 7.40 -1.60
CA ASP A 177 11.47 7.84 -2.03
C ASP A 177 11.47 8.38 -3.47
N VAL A 178 12.51 9.14 -3.86
CA VAL A 178 12.67 9.63 -5.24
C VAL A 178 12.88 8.48 -6.23
N HIS A 179 13.69 7.49 -5.86
CA HIS A 179 13.89 6.28 -6.67
C HIS A 179 12.57 5.52 -6.85
N ASP A 180 11.82 5.30 -5.77
CA ASP A 180 10.57 4.56 -5.82
C ASP A 180 9.49 5.32 -6.63
N LEU A 181 9.45 6.65 -6.56
CA LEU A 181 8.64 7.48 -7.45
C LEU A 181 9.02 7.25 -8.93
N ALA A 182 10.32 7.24 -9.26
CA ALA A 182 10.77 7.02 -10.63
C ALA A 182 10.41 5.61 -11.14
N VAL A 183 10.52 4.58 -10.29
CA VAL A 183 10.09 3.21 -10.59
C VAL A 183 8.56 3.15 -10.78
N LEU A 184 7.80 3.83 -9.95
CA LEU A 184 6.34 3.94 -10.10
C LEU A 184 5.98 4.60 -11.42
N LEU A 185 6.65 5.69 -11.82
CA LEU A 185 6.41 6.38 -13.08
C LEU A 185 6.76 5.53 -14.31
N LEU A 186 7.81 4.72 -14.22
CA LEU A 186 8.09 3.69 -15.22
C LEU A 186 6.93 2.68 -15.30
N GLN A 187 6.47 2.20 -14.15
CA GLN A 187 5.41 1.19 -14.08
C GLN A 187 4.08 1.72 -14.62
N VAL A 188 3.69 2.96 -14.32
CA VAL A 188 2.42 3.50 -14.84
C VAL A 188 2.44 3.66 -16.35
N LEU A 189 3.58 4.03 -16.95
CA LEU A 189 3.69 4.25 -18.39
C LEU A 189 3.86 2.95 -19.20
N THR A 190 4.38 1.89 -18.58
CA THR A 190 4.87 0.71 -19.32
C THR A 190 4.42 -0.63 -18.76
N LEU A 191 3.85 -0.64 -17.56
CA LEU A 191 3.58 -1.83 -16.72
C LEU A 191 4.84 -2.62 -16.31
N GLN A 192 6.04 -2.12 -16.62
CA GLN A 192 7.30 -2.75 -16.26
C GLN A 192 7.90 -2.12 -15.01
N LYS A 193 8.59 -2.93 -14.20
CA LYS A 193 9.27 -2.46 -12.97
C LYS A 193 10.77 -2.19 -13.15
N LYS A 194 11.31 -2.52 -14.32
CA LYS A 194 12.75 -2.40 -14.60
C LYS A 194 12.96 -1.64 -15.90
N LEU A 195 13.79 -0.62 -15.86
CA LEU A 195 14.16 0.12 -17.05
C LEU A 195 15.08 -0.75 -17.91
N THR A 196 14.77 -0.89 -19.19
CA THR A 196 15.62 -1.58 -20.17
C THR A 196 15.86 -0.68 -21.36
N PRO A 197 16.97 -0.86 -22.12
CA PRO A 197 17.27 -0.01 -23.28
C PRO A 197 16.21 -0.03 -24.39
N ALA A 198 15.33 -1.03 -24.40
CA ALA A 198 14.24 -1.13 -25.36
C ALA A 198 13.04 -0.21 -25.03
N ILE A 199 12.92 0.24 -23.78
CA ILE A 199 11.82 1.08 -23.34
C ILE A 199 12.08 2.52 -23.77
N LYS A 200 11.16 3.09 -24.55
CA LYS A 200 11.15 4.50 -24.93
C LYS A 200 10.06 5.22 -24.15
N LEU A 201 10.46 6.13 -23.28
CA LEU A 201 9.53 6.94 -22.49
C LEU A 201 9.30 8.29 -23.18
N PRO A 202 8.08 8.85 -23.09
CA PRO A 202 7.79 10.19 -23.58
C PRO A 202 8.44 11.25 -22.66
N ALA A 203 8.80 12.40 -23.23
CA ALA A 203 9.22 13.54 -22.41
C ALA A 203 8.05 14.03 -21.52
N PRO A 204 8.31 14.48 -20.28
CA PRO A 204 9.61 14.56 -19.60
C PRO A 204 10.03 13.27 -18.85
N PHE A 205 9.27 12.18 -18.96
CA PHE A 205 9.47 10.96 -18.19
C PHE A 205 10.73 10.17 -18.57
N ASP A 206 11.24 10.33 -19.78
CA ASP A 206 12.54 9.81 -20.19
C ASP A 206 13.64 10.24 -19.22
N LYS A 207 13.69 11.52 -18.87
CA LYS A 207 14.68 12.06 -17.93
C LYS A 207 14.33 11.75 -16.48
N ILE A 208 13.07 11.95 -16.09
CA ILE A 208 12.63 11.74 -14.70
C ILE A 208 12.91 10.30 -14.26
N VAL A 209 12.54 9.32 -15.09
CA VAL A 209 12.72 7.91 -14.75
C VAL A 209 14.19 7.53 -14.73
N SER A 210 14.96 7.89 -15.77
CA SER A 210 16.38 7.54 -15.84
C SER A 210 17.18 8.17 -14.70
N TYR A 211 17.05 9.48 -14.50
CA TYR A 211 17.86 10.17 -13.49
C TYR A 211 17.38 9.95 -12.06
N GLY A 212 16.08 9.69 -11.86
CA GLY A 212 15.53 9.32 -10.56
C GLY A 212 15.94 7.91 -10.12
N ILE A 213 15.93 6.92 -11.03
CA ILE A 213 16.41 5.56 -10.75
C ILE A 213 17.91 5.56 -10.44
N ASP A 214 18.71 6.27 -11.23
CA ASP A 214 20.17 6.38 -11.04
C ASP A 214 20.56 7.23 -9.82
N GLY A 215 19.60 7.91 -9.19
CA GLY A 215 19.81 8.71 -7.98
C GLY A 215 20.45 10.08 -8.21
N THR A 216 20.50 10.53 -9.46
CA THR A 216 21.11 11.83 -9.84
C THR A 216 20.15 13.00 -9.71
N TRP A 217 18.83 12.75 -9.76
CA TRP A 217 17.80 13.75 -9.55
C TRP A 217 17.13 13.57 -8.18
N GLY A 218 16.78 14.70 -7.56
CA GLY A 218 15.87 14.79 -6.42
C GLY A 218 14.50 15.34 -6.83
N LEU A 219 13.66 15.64 -5.84
CA LEU A 219 12.32 16.19 -6.09
C LEU A 219 12.35 17.56 -6.80
N THR A 220 13.39 18.37 -6.56
CA THR A 220 13.53 19.70 -7.20
C THR A 220 13.74 19.59 -8.71
N GLU A 221 14.62 18.69 -9.15
CA GLU A 221 14.87 18.48 -10.58
C GLU A 221 13.65 17.87 -11.27
N ILE A 222 12.95 16.95 -10.60
CA ILE A 222 11.69 16.37 -11.09
C ILE A 222 10.61 17.45 -11.23
N ASP A 223 10.48 18.35 -10.25
CA ASP A 223 9.53 19.47 -10.32
C ASP A 223 9.81 20.38 -11.51
N ALA A 224 11.07 20.77 -11.70
CA ALA A 224 11.47 21.60 -12.84
C ALA A 224 11.21 20.92 -14.20
N ALA A 225 11.27 19.59 -14.26
CA ALA A 225 10.97 18.83 -15.46
C ALA A 225 9.45 18.71 -15.73
N LEU A 226 8.63 18.57 -14.69
CA LEU A 226 7.17 18.51 -14.79
C LEU A 226 6.54 19.89 -15.04
N HIS A 227 7.14 20.93 -14.48
CA HIS A 227 6.68 22.32 -14.53
C HIS A 227 7.78 23.23 -15.10
N PRO A 228 8.13 23.08 -16.40
CA PRO A 228 9.17 23.90 -17.00
C PRO A 228 8.80 25.39 -16.87
N PRO A 229 9.76 26.26 -16.52
CA PRO A 229 9.50 27.68 -16.37
C PRO A 229 8.94 28.23 -17.69
N VAL A 230 7.75 28.82 -17.62
CA VAL A 230 7.15 29.52 -18.76
C VAL A 230 8.01 30.75 -19.02
N ILE A 231 8.96 30.64 -19.96
CA ILE A 231 9.68 31.79 -20.47
C ILE A 231 8.65 32.64 -21.21
N LYS A 232 8.13 33.68 -20.56
CA LYS A 232 7.40 34.74 -21.27
C LYS A 232 8.35 35.29 -22.33
N PRO A 233 7.98 35.27 -23.63
CA PRO A 233 8.79 35.92 -24.65
C PRO A 233 8.97 37.38 -24.23
N LEU A 234 10.23 37.77 -24.02
CA LEU A 234 10.58 39.17 -23.83
C LEU A 234 10.32 39.83 -25.20
N VAL A 235 9.11 40.35 -25.41
CA VAL A 235 8.85 41.24 -26.54
C VAL A 235 9.78 42.44 -26.31
N PRO A 236 10.75 42.72 -27.19
CA PRO A 236 11.61 43.86 -27.02
C PRO A 236 10.75 45.12 -26.97
N GLU A 237 10.97 45.95 -25.96
CA GLU A 237 10.31 47.24 -25.73
C GLU A 237 10.41 48.19 -26.95
N SER A 238 11.28 47.86 -27.91
CA SER A 238 11.47 48.56 -29.17
C SER A 238 10.37 48.39 -30.21
N VAL A 239 9.39 47.48 -30.03
CA VAL A 239 8.26 47.33 -30.99
C VAL A 239 7.04 48.15 -30.58
N ILE A 240 6.89 48.55 -29.30
CA ILE A 240 5.79 49.42 -28.85
C ILE A 240 6.08 50.90 -29.20
N ALA A 241 7.35 51.29 -29.29
CA ALA A 241 7.74 52.67 -29.63
C ALA A 241 7.49 53.06 -31.10
N ALA A 242 7.32 52.09 -32.01
CA ALA A 242 7.16 52.36 -33.45
C ALA A 242 5.72 52.67 -33.89
N ALA A 243 4.71 52.46 -33.03
CA ALA A 243 3.30 52.72 -33.37
C ALA A 243 2.80 54.12 -32.95
N THR A 244 3.62 54.94 -32.27
CA THR A 244 3.18 56.24 -31.72
C THR A 244 3.66 57.46 -32.51
N GLN A 245 4.18 57.30 -33.73
CA GLN A 245 4.57 58.43 -34.58
C GLN A 245 3.82 58.45 -35.91
N GLN A 246 2.53 58.82 -35.88
CA GLN A 246 1.87 59.45 -37.02
C GLN A 246 1.04 60.66 -36.59
N HIS A 247 1.64 61.83 -36.86
CA HIS A 247 1.08 63.11 -37.30
C HIS A 247 0.01 63.85 -36.45
N PRO A 248 0.31 65.07 -35.94
CA PRO A 248 -0.68 65.95 -35.34
C PRO A 248 -1.39 66.80 -36.40
N GLN A 249 -2.70 66.56 -36.64
CA GLN A 249 -3.53 67.55 -37.31
C GLN A 249 -4.11 68.55 -36.31
N ARG A 250 -3.78 69.82 -36.59
CA ARG A 250 -4.19 71.05 -35.92
C ARG A 250 -5.68 71.32 -36.15
N ILE A 251 -6.47 71.52 -35.09
CA ILE A 251 -7.79 72.17 -35.17
C ILE A 251 -7.92 73.16 -33.99
N SER A 252 -8.18 74.42 -34.34
CA SER A 252 -8.41 75.57 -33.43
C SER A 252 -9.82 75.58 -32.80
N PRO A 253 -10.08 76.35 -31.73
CA PRO A 253 -11.29 76.22 -30.90
C PRO A 253 -12.36 77.31 -31.11
N SER A 254 -13.63 76.94 -30.85
CA SER A 254 -14.78 77.70 -30.25
C SER A 254 -16.13 77.47 -30.98
N PRO A 255 -17.31 77.78 -30.38
CA PRO A 255 -17.81 77.43 -29.04
C PRO A 255 -19.26 76.85 -29.06
N GLN A 256 -19.64 76.21 -27.95
CA GLN A 256 -20.98 75.95 -27.36
C GLN A 256 -22.24 75.75 -28.24
N SER A 257 -22.99 74.68 -27.95
CA SER A 257 -24.46 74.67 -27.89
C SER A 257 -24.97 73.60 -26.92
N GLU A 258 -25.96 74.00 -26.12
CA GLU A 258 -26.52 73.34 -24.93
C GLU A 258 -27.54 72.20 -25.19
N SER A 259 -27.58 71.26 -24.22
CA SER A 259 -28.76 70.52 -23.65
C SER A 259 -29.48 69.37 -24.40
N PRO A 260 -30.23 68.47 -23.71
CA PRO A 260 -29.89 67.73 -22.48
C PRO A 260 -30.34 66.23 -22.44
N ASN A 261 -29.76 65.45 -21.51
CA ASN A 261 -30.26 64.20 -20.86
C ASN A 261 -30.36 62.85 -21.64
N PRO A 262 -30.49 61.67 -20.96
CA PRO A 262 -30.05 61.25 -19.61
C PRO A 262 -29.33 59.87 -19.56
N ALA A 263 -28.62 59.64 -18.44
CA ALA A 263 -28.33 58.35 -17.77
C ALA A 263 -28.08 57.06 -18.58
N LEU A 264 -26.83 56.58 -18.58
CA LEU A 264 -26.52 55.14 -18.80
C LEU A 264 -25.34 54.68 -17.92
N HIS A 265 -25.70 53.94 -16.87
CA HIS A 265 -25.02 52.77 -16.31
C HIS A 265 -23.48 52.74 -16.31
N VAL A 266 -22.91 53.01 -15.12
CA VAL A 266 -21.56 52.57 -14.73
C VAL A 266 -21.58 51.04 -14.59
N ARG A 267 -21.07 50.32 -15.60
CA ARG A 267 -20.76 48.89 -15.48
C ARG A 267 -19.28 48.75 -15.12
N ARG A 268 -19.00 48.56 -13.83
CA ARG A 268 -17.69 48.20 -13.29
C ARG A 268 -17.27 46.86 -13.93
N ILE A 269 -16.23 46.90 -14.77
CA ILE A 269 -15.59 45.70 -15.32
C ILE A 269 -14.77 45.07 -14.20
N SER A 270 -15.35 44.07 -13.53
CA SER A 270 -14.62 43.13 -12.69
C SER A 270 -14.07 42.05 -13.62
N ASN A 271 -12.78 42.09 -13.94
CA ASN A 271 -12.11 40.98 -14.61
C ASN A 271 -11.96 39.82 -13.61
N THR A 272 -12.97 38.95 -13.53
CA THR A 272 -12.82 37.62 -12.96
C THR A 272 -12.18 36.74 -14.04
N VAL A 273 -10.90 36.42 -13.85
CA VAL A 273 -10.21 35.37 -14.59
C VAL A 273 -10.91 34.04 -14.28
N GLN A 274 -11.67 33.52 -15.23
CA GLN A 274 -12.16 32.14 -15.17
C GLN A 274 -10.96 31.21 -15.38
N PRO A 275 -10.66 30.26 -14.47
CA PRO A 275 -9.77 29.16 -14.80
C PRO A 275 -10.47 28.26 -15.83
N ALA A 276 -9.73 27.90 -16.89
CA ALA A 276 -10.19 27.04 -17.97
C ALA A 276 -10.70 25.67 -17.44
N PRO A 277 -11.73 25.07 -18.06
CA PRO A 277 -12.26 23.79 -17.63
C PRO A 277 -11.23 22.67 -17.87
N ARG A 278 -10.68 22.13 -16.80
CA ARG A 278 -9.91 20.87 -16.82
C ARG A 278 -10.88 19.72 -17.12
N SER A 279 -10.50 18.77 -17.95
CA SER A 279 -11.37 17.70 -18.45
C SER A 279 -11.76 16.71 -17.35
N MET A 280 -12.92 16.95 -16.74
CA MET A 280 -13.53 16.23 -15.61
C MET A 280 -14.35 14.98 -16.01
N ALA A 281 -14.08 14.35 -17.15
CA ALA A 281 -15.01 13.36 -17.73
C ALA A 281 -14.66 11.89 -17.42
N PHE A 282 -13.42 11.60 -17.00
CA PHE A 282 -12.93 10.22 -16.99
C PHE A 282 -13.24 9.45 -15.69
N TRP A 283 -12.99 10.05 -14.52
CA TRP A 283 -13.29 9.41 -13.23
C TRP A 283 -14.80 9.33 -12.94
N ALA A 284 -15.57 10.30 -13.43
CA ALA A 284 -17.02 10.23 -13.48
C ALA A 284 -17.55 9.06 -14.35
N ALA A 285 -16.84 8.71 -15.43
CA ALA A 285 -17.23 7.58 -16.29
C ALA A 285 -16.90 6.22 -15.65
N CYS A 286 -15.78 6.11 -14.92
CA CYS A 286 -15.41 4.89 -14.19
C CYS A 286 -16.35 4.61 -13.00
N SER A 287 -16.73 5.64 -12.25
CA SER A 287 -17.70 5.52 -11.13
C SER A 287 -19.12 5.17 -11.61
N ALA A 288 -19.56 5.73 -12.74
CA ALA A 288 -20.84 5.35 -13.35
C ALA A 288 -20.84 3.91 -13.90
N GLY A 289 -19.73 3.46 -14.50
CA GLY A 289 -19.59 2.09 -15.00
C GLY A 289 -19.64 1.04 -13.90
N ALA A 290 -18.98 1.31 -12.76
CA ALA A 290 -19.00 0.43 -11.60
C ALA A 290 -20.41 0.30 -11.00
N LEU A 291 -21.17 1.39 -10.92
CA LEU A 291 -22.56 1.36 -10.41
C LEU A 291 -23.51 0.56 -11.31
N VAL A 292 -23.34 0.64 -12.64
CA VAL A 292 -24.14 -0.16 -13.59
C VAL A 292 -23.80 -1.65 -13.49
N LEU A 293 -22.51 -2.00 -13.33
CA LEU A 293 -22.10 -3.39 -13.15
C LEU A 293 -22.56 -3.97 -11.81
N ILE A 294 -22.53 -3.18 -10.73
CA ILE A 294 -23.07 -3.57 -9.42
C ILE A 294 -24.60 -3.76 -9.50
N PHE A 295 -25.32 -2.87 -10.21
CA PHE A 295 -26.76 -3.00 -10.41
C PHE A 295 -27.13 -4.22 -11.27
N LEU A 296 -26.37 -4.50 -12.32
CA LEU A 296 -26.55 -5.70 -13.14
C LEU A 296 -26.23 -6.98 -12.36
N ALA A 297 -25.15 -7.01 -11.59
CA ALA A 297 -24.82 -8.12 -10.70
C ALA A 297 -25.93 -8.34 -9.67
N TRP A 298 -26.46 -7.27 -9.06
CA TRP A 298 -27.58 -7.36 -8.13
C TRP A 298 -28.84 -7.95 -8.77
N LEU A 299 -29.17 -7.54 -10.01
CA LEU A 299 -30.30 -8.11 -10.77
C LEU A 299 -30.11 -9.60 -11.10
N PHE A 300 -28.88 -10.03 -11.39
CA PHE A 300 -28.57 -11.45 -11.63
C PHE A 300 -28.57 -12.29 -10.36
N LEU A 301 -28.19 -11.72 -9.20
CA LEU A 301 -28.22 -12.42 -7.91
C LEU A 301 -29.63 -12.46 -7.28
N HIS A 302 -30.51 -11.51 -7.60
CA HIS A 302 -31.87 -11.43 -7.05
C HIS A 302 -32.97 -11.89 -8.03
N GLY A 303 -32.63 -12.15 -9.29
CA GLY A 303 -33.55 -12.58 -10.33
C GLY A 303 -33.53 -14.08 -10.63
N SER A 304 -34.06 -14.92 -9.73
CA SER A 304 -34.80 -16.17 -10.04
C SER A 304 -34.98 -17.05 -8.80
N SER A 305 -36.04 -16.80 -8.03
CA SER A 305 -36.61 -17.83 -7.15
C SER A 305 -37.54 -18.70 -7.98
N LYS A 306 -37.15 -19.96 -8.25
CA LYS A 306 -38.10 -20.99 -8.69
C LYS A 306 -38.37 -21.97 -7.52
N PRO A 307 -39.63 -22.41 -7.36
CA PRO A 307 -40.07 -23.10 -6.16
C PRO A 307 -39.76 -24.60 -6.16
N ALA A 308 -39.56 -25.14 -4.97
CA ALA A 308 -39.39 -26.57 -4.71
C ALA A 308 -40.67 -27.37 -4.98
N THR A 309 -40.51 -28.61 -5.45
CA THR A 309 -41.55 -29.66 -5.47
C THR A 309 -40.92 -31.01 -5.12
N PRO A 310 -41.70 -32.02 -4.66
CA PRO A 310 -41.37 -32.80 -3.49
C PRO A 310 -40.96 -34.26 -3.78
N VAL A 311 -40.48 -34.90 -2.72
CA VAL A 311 -40.06 -36.32 -2.58
C VAL A 311 -41.17 -37.32 -2.95
N PRO A 312 -40.83 -38.51 -3.48
CA PRO A 312 -41.59 -39.72 -3.24
C PRO A 312 -40.80 -40.80 -2.47
N THR A 313 -41.56 -41.52 -1.66
CA THR A 313 -41.18 -42.48 -0.62
C THR A 313 -41.00 -43.93 -1.14
N ALA A 314 -40.25 -44.71 -0.36
CA ALA A 314 -40.33 -46.16 -0.11
C ALA A 314 -39.53 -47.14 -1.00
N ALA A 315 -38.61 -47.88 -0.36
CA ALA A 315 -38.82 -49.31 -0.07
C ALA A 315 -37.84 -49.82 1.00
N VAL A 316 -38.39 -50.61 1.92
CA VAL A 316 -37.79 -51.29 3.07
C VAL A 316 -37.21 -52.65 2.63
N VAL A 317 -35.99 -53.01 3.05
CA VAL A 317 -35.58 -54.42 3.23
C VAL A 317 -34.65 -54.57 4.44
N THR A 318 -35.04 -55.50 5.31
CA THR A 318 -34.50 -55.95 6.61
C THR A 318 -33.22 -56.81 6.45
N PRO A 319 -32.40 -57.04 7.50
CA PRO A 319 -31.04 -57.62 7.39
C PRO A 319 -31.00 -59.14 7.61
N ALA A 320 -29.96 -59.79 7.08
CA ALA A 320 -29.60 -61.18 7.42
C ALA A 320 -28.10 -61.31 7.72
N LYS A 321 -27.78 -62.03 8.80
CA LYS A 321 -26.45 -62.42 9.31
C LYS A 321 -26.21 -63.94 9.02
N PRO A 322 -25.10 -64.57 9.43
CA PRO A 322 -23.88 -64.90 8.67
C PRO A 322 -23.67 -66.43 8.48
N GLN A 323 -22.69 -66.86 7.67
CA GLN A 323 -21.95 -68.12 7.93
C GLN A 323 -20.63 -68.25 7.14
N THR A 324 -19.70 -68.91 7.84
CA THR A 324 -18.23 -69.12 7.72
C THR A 324 -17.83 -70.31 6.83
N ILE A 325 -16.50 -70.57 6.76
CA ILE A 325 -15.71 -71.81 6.44
C ILE A 325 -14.92 -71.63 5.12
N ASP A 326 -13.59 -71.83 4.99
CA ASP A 326 -12.52 -72.31 5.88
C ASP A 326 -11.11 -71.95 5.29
N ASP A 327 -10.11 -72.10 6.16
CA ASP A 327 -8.70 -72.49 5.93
C ASP A 327 -7.63 -71.53 5.33
N ALA A 328 -6.63 -71.27 6.18
CA ALA A 328 -5.27 -70.85 5.85
C ALA A 328 -4.41 -72.08 5.47
N PRO A 329 -3.24 -71.91 4.81
CA PRO A 329 -2.04 -71.60 5.61
C PRO A 329 -0.99 -70.70 4.92
N THR A 330 -0.33 -69.88 5.74
CA THR A 330 1.03 -69.30 5.58
C THR A 330 2.13 -70.39 5.50
N PRO A 331 3.46 -70.08 5.36
CA PRO A 331 4.19 -68.98 4.71
C PRO A 331 5.40 -69.49 3.87
N LYS A 332 6.15 -68.62 3.18
CA LYS A 332 7.60 -68.82 2.94
C LYS A 332 8.35 -67.51 2.71
N LEU A 333 9.23 -67.20 3.67
CA LEU A 333 10.36 -66.28 3.56
C LEU A 333 11.50 -66.96 2.78
N SER A 334 12.19 -66.20 1.93
CA SER A 334 13.64 -66.34 1.72
C SER A 334 14.21 -65.03 1.16
N ALA A 335 15.20 -64.52 1.92
CA ALA A 335 16.13 -63.44 1.62
C ALA A 335 16.99 -63.77 0.38
N SER A 336 17.61 -62.81 -0.31
CA SER A 336 18.85 -62.07 0.02
C SER A 336 19.26 -61.33 -1.26
N ALA A 337 20.04 -60.24 -1.34
CA ALA A 337 20.74 -59.39 -0.40
C ALA A 337 21.32 -58.17 -1.17
N SER A 338 21.61 -57.08 -0.42
CA SER A 338 22.67 -56.05 -0.61
C SER A 338 22.60 -55.15 -1.86
N THR A 339 22.80 -53.83 -1.83
CA THR A 339 23.74 -53.03 -0.99
C THR A 339 23.33 -51.55 -1.05
N ASP A 340 23.92 -50.77 -0.15
CA ASP A 340 24.01 -49.30 -0.08
C ASP A 340 22.89 -48.55 0.64
N GLY A 341 23.17 -48.35 1.93
CA GLY A 341 22.41 -47.50 2.81
C GLY A 341 22.67 -46.02 2.54
N VAL A 342 21.59 -45.26 2.70
CA VAL A 342 21.66 -43.99 3.43
C VAL A 342 20.53 -44.06 4.45
N VAL A 343 20.94 -44.01 5.71
CA VAL A 343 20.07 -43.88 6.88
C VAL A 343 19.24 -42.61 6.68
N HIS A 344 17.94 -42.75 6.42
CA HIS A 344 16.99 -41.69 6.71
C HIS A 344 16.90 -41.60 8.24
N THR A 345 17.85 -40.86 8.82
CA THR A 345 17.73 -40.37 10.18
C THR A 345 16.46 -39.52 10.17
N ALA A 346 15.39 -40.05 10.78
CA ALA A 346 14.27 -39.24 11.19
C ALA A 346 14.84 -38.16 12.10
N VAL A 347 15.07 -36.97 11.53
CA VAL A 347 15.50 -35.82 12.31
C VAL A 347 14.33 -35.48 13.21
N ALA A 348 14.55 -35.71 14.50
CA ALA A 348 13.64 -35.43 15.58
C ALA A 348 13.04 -34.03 15.41
N THR A 349 11.71 -33.95 15.37
CA THR A 349 11.00 -32.73 15.75
C THR A 349 11.40 -32.40 17.18
N SER A 350 12.27 -31.41 17.34
CA SER A 350 12.72 -30.89 18.63
C SER A 350 11.51 -30.56 19.49
N GLN A 351 11.42 -31.19 20.66
CA GLN A 351 10.43 -30.87 21.68
C GLN A 351 10.47 -29.37 22.00
N THR A 352 9.29 -28.78 22.22
CA THR A 352 9.08 -27.37 22.60
C THR A 352 10.00 -26.93 23.73
N GLN A 353 11.12 -26.29 23.40
CA GLN A 353 11.97 -25.64 24.39
C GLN A 353 11.36 -24.29 24.76
N ALA A 354 11.06 -24.13 26.05
CA ALA A 354 10.54 -22.89 26.60
C ALA A 354 11.62 -21.79 26.58
N GLY A 355 11.31 -20.63 26.02
CA GLY A 355 12.23 -19.50 25.93
C GLY A 355 11.82 -18.49 24.86
N TRP A 356 12.66 -17.48 24.63
CA TRP A 356 12.50 -16.55 23.52
C TRP A 356 13.10 -17.14 22.25
N HIS A 357 12.41 -16.96 21.14
CA HIS A 357 12.82 -17.42 19.82
C HIS A 357 12.82 -16.25 18.86
N VAL A 358 13.81 -16.20 17.96
CA VAL A 358 13.88 -15.21 16.88
C VAL A 358 13.25 -15.81 15.62
N VAL A 359 12.09 -15.32 15.20
CA VAL A 359 11.36 -15.88 14.06
C VAL A 359 11.55 -15.00 12.84
N ALA A 360 12.03 -15.59 11.74
CA ALA A 360 12.27 -14.89 10.48
C ALA A 360 11.22 -15.19 9.39
N PHE A 361 10.63 -16.40 9.39
CA PHE A 361 9.60 -16.79 8.42
C PHE A 361 8.54 -17.68 9.04
N THR A 362 7.37 -17.77 8.42
CA THR A 362 6.25 -18.60 8.86
C THR A 362 5.62 -19.30 7.67
N TYR A 363 5.38 -20.61 7.79
CA TYR A 363 4.84 -21.45 6.72
C TYR A 363 3.67 -22.31 7.21
N ASN A 364 2.73 -22.59 6.31
CA ASN A 364 1.61 -23.48 6.60
C ASN A 364 1.98 -24.97 6.43
N ARG A 365 3.09 -25.26 5.73
CA ARG A 365 3.57 -26.63 5.50
C ARG A 365 5.01 -26.79 6.00
N GLU A 366 5.27 -27.95 6.60
CA GLU A 366 6.56 -28.26 7.22
C GLU A 366 7.70 -28.34 6.21
N ASP A 367 7.43 -28.94 5.04
CA ASP A 367 8.40 -29.09 3.95
C ASP A 367 8.92 -27.74 3.45
N GLN A 368 8.06 -26.73 3.35
CA GLN A 368 8.45 -25.37 2.99
C GLN A 368 9.32 -24.70 4.05
N ALA A 369 9.01 -24.89 5.34
CA ALA A 369 9.83 -24.38 6.43
C ALA A 369 11.23 -25.02 6.43
N TRP A 370 11.32 -26.35 6.24
CA TRP A 370 12.60 -27.05 6.14
C TRP A 370 13.41 -26.62 4.92
N HIS A 371 12.76 -26.42 3.77
CA HIS A 371 13.43 -25.89 2.58
C HIS A 371 14.05 -24.52 2.86
N LYS A 372 13.31 -23.63 3.54
CA LYS A 372 13.80 -22.30 3.90
C LYS A 372 14.95 -22.36 4.91
N VAL A 373 14.86 -23.23 5.92
CA VAL A 373 15.95 -23.47 6.88
C VAL A 373 17.22 -23.93 6.16
N ALA A 374 17.12 -24.85 5.19
CA ALA A 374 18.27 -25.27 4.41
C ALA A 374 18.92 -24.10 3.65
N THR A 375 18.12 -23.27 2.97
CA THR A 375 18.62 -22.07 2.28
C THR A 375 19.34 -21.09 3.22
N ILE A 376 18.78 -20.83 4.40
CA ILE A 376 19.38 -19.90 5.36
C ILE A 376 20.65 -20.52 5.96
N ARG A 377 20.67 -21.83 6.21
CA ARG A 377 21.84 -22.51 6.76
C ARG A 377 23.03 -22.46 5.81
N ASP A 378 22.78 -22.56 4.50
CA ASP A 378 23.82 -22.47 3.48
C ASP A 378 24.37 -21.04 3.34
N ALA A 379 23.49 -20.02 3.39
CA ALA A 379 23.88 -18.62 3.25
C ALA A 379 24.43 -18.00 4.54
N HIS A 380 23.90 -18.39 5.70
CA HIS A 380 24.16 -17.79 7.02
C HIS A 380 24.24 -18.86 8.12
N PRO A 381 25.25 -19.74 8.12
CA PRO A 381 25.36 -20.83 9.09
C PRO A 381 25.46 -20.35 10.54
N ALA A 382 25.97 -19.13 10.76
CA ALA A 382 26.11 -18.49 12.07
C ALA A 382 24.79 -18.01 12.70
N LEU A 383 23.65 -18.15 12.00
CA LEU A 383 22.31 -17.87 12.53
C LEU A 383 21.59 -19.13 13.03
N SER A 384 22.17 -20.32 12.84
CA SER A 384 21.65 -21.60 13.33
C SER A 384 20.13 -21.76 13.11
N PRO A 385 19.63 -21.71 11.87
CA PRO A 385 18.19 -21.76 11.60
C PRO A 385 17.61 -23.15 11.91
N GLU A 386 16.41 -23.18 12.48
CA GLU A 386 15.65 -24.40 12.77
C GLU A 386 14.14 -24.24 12.48
N VAL A 387 13.47 -25.36 12.23
CA VAL A 387 12.01 -25.38 12.14
C VAL A 387 11.44 -25.58 13.54
N PHE A 388 10.58 -24.67 13.96
CA PHE A 388 9.93 -24.67 15.26
C PHE A 388 8.41 -24.66 15.11
N ALA A 389 7.74 -25.62 15.75
CA ALA A 389 6.28 -25.74 15.75
C ALA A 389 5.75 -25.73 17.20
N PRO A 390 5.27 -24.60 17.72
CA PRO A 390 4.86 -24.47 19.13
C PRO A 390 3.77 -25.47 19.56
N SER A 391 2.87 -25.83 18.63
CA SER A 391 1.75 -26.74 18.84
C SER A 391 2.02 -28.18 18.36
N GLY A 392 3.22 -28.48 17.85
CA GLY A 392 3.52 -29.75 17.17
C GLY A 392 2.76 -29.96 15.84
N ARG A 393 1.97 -28.97 15.42
CA ARG A 393 1.26 -28.85 14.14
C ARG A 393 1.34 -27.40 13.69
N GLY A 394 1.17 -27.15 12.39
CA GLY A 394 1.35 -25.84 11.78
C GLY A 394 0.57 -24.70 12.47
N PRO A 395 1.05 -23.44 12.35
CA PRO A 395 2.10 -22.99 11.43
C PRO A 395 3.52 -23.38 11.87
N PHE A 396 4.38 -23.67 10.89
CA PHE A 396 5.79 -24.02 11.07
C PHE A 396 6.64 -22.76 10.94
N LEU A 397 7.36 -22.43 12.00
CA LEU A 397 8.16 -21.22 12.10
C LEU A 397 9.61 -21.53 11.74
N VAL A 398 10.25 -20.62 11.03
CA VAL A 398 11.71 -20.65 10.83
C VAL A 398 12.33 -19.78 11.91
N ALA A 399 12.82 -20.43 12.96
CA ALA A 399 13.52 -19.78 14.06
C ALA A 399 15.01 -19.69 13.76
N LEU A 400 15.65 -18.61 14.22
CA LEU A 400 17.10 -18.40 14.16
C LEU A 400 17.62 -18.60 15.58
N GLY A 401 18.43 -19.66 15.77
CA GLY A 401 18.83 -20.14 17.10
C GLY A 401 17.71 -20.87 17.84
N GLY A 402 18.07 -21.52 18.95
CA GLY A 402 17.12 -22.21 19.83
C GLY A 402 16.51 -21.28 20.89
N ALA A 403 15.87 -21.87 21.90
CA ALA A 403 15.32 -21.10 23.02
C ALA A 403 16.41 -20.32 23.77
N MET A 404 16.25 -19.00 23.88
CA MET A 404 17.22 -18.09 24.51
C MET A 404 16.55 -17.07 25.46
N SER A 405 17.35 -16.26 26.15
CA SER A 405 16.84 -15.15 26.97
C SER A 405 16.33 -13.99 26.10
N GLU A 406 15.54 -13.08 26.67
CA GLU A 406 15.02 -11.91 25.92
C GLU A 406 16.14 -11.00 25.39
N SER A 407 17.18 -10.79 26.20
CA SER A 407 18.36 -10.00 25.80
C SER A 407 19.10 -10.67 24.64
N GLU A 408 19.32 -11.98 24.70
CA GLU A 408 19.98 -12.72 23.62
C GLU A 408 19.15 -12.71 22.34
N ALA A 409 17.83 -12.86 22.46
CA ALA A 409 16.92 -12.80 21.32
C ALA A 409 16.96 -11.42 20.63
N ASN A 410 17.02 -10.33 21.39
CA ASN A 410 17.17 -8.98 20.84
C ASN A 410 18.51 -8.80 20.10
N VAL A 411 19.62 -9.27 20.67
CA VAL A 411 20.93 -9.23 20.01
C VAL A 411 20.91 -10.05 18.72
N MET A 412 20.35 -11.26 18.77
CA MET A 412 20.28 -12.16 17.62
C MET A 412 19.35 -11.63 16.52
N ARG A 413 18.21 -11.05 16.85
CA ARG A 413 17.33 -10.36 15.88
C ARG A 413 18.07 -9.23 15.17
N ASN A 414 18.78 -8.40 15.91
CA ASN A 414 19.51 -7.26 15.33
C ASN A 414 20.66 -7.76 14.43
N LYS A 415 21.34 -8.85 14.82
CA LYS A 415 22.34 -9.52 13.97
C LYS A 415 21.71 -10.08 12.70
N ALA A 416 20.65 -10.86 12.81
CA ALA A 416 19.93 -11.47 11.69
C ALA A 416 19.50 -10.42 10.63
N ARG A 417 18.94 -9.29 11.08
CA ARG A 417 18.54 -8.19 10.18
C ARG A 417 19.73 -7.53 9.47
N ARG A 418 20.87 -7.37 10.15
CA ARG A 418 22.12 -6.89 9.50
C ARG A 418 22.66 -7.89 8.49
N ASP A 419 22.50 -9.18 8.76
CA ASP A 419 22.93 -10.28 7.90
C ASP A 419 21.94 -10.53 6.74
N GLY A 420 20.94 -9.66 6.52
CA GLY A 420 20.04 -9.72 5.36
C GLY A 420 18.76 -10.53 5.57
N MET A 421 18.48 -10.99 6.79
CA MET A 421 17.16 -11.55 7.10
C MET A 421 16.06 -10.49 7.00
N PRO A 422 14.80 -10.88 6.74
CA PRO A 422 13.69 -9.95 6.60
C PRO A 422 13.56 -8.98 7.77
N ARG A 423 13.18 -7.73 7.49
CA ARG A 423 13.03 -6.69 8.53
C ARG A 423 11.92 -6.99 9.53
N ASP A 424 10.93 -7.80 9.15
CA ASP A 424 9.88 -8.33 10.00
C ASP A 424 10.35 -9.50 10.88
N THR A 425 11.62 -9.91 10.84
CA THR A 425 12.19 -10.86 11.82
C THR A 425 11.94 -10.34 13.24
N PHE A 426 11.25 -11.12 14.08
CA PHE A 426 10.78 -10.70 15.40
C PHE A 426 11.18 -11.68 16.50
N ILE A 427 11.05 -11.29 17.76
CA ILE A 427 11.27 -12.18 18.90
C ILE A 427 9.94 -12.53 19.54
N ARG A 428 9.76 -13.78 19.94
CA ARG A 428 8.55 -14.23 20.63
C ARG A 428 8.88 -15.30 21.66
N ARG A 429 8.26 -15.18 22.84
CA ARG A 429 8.37 -16.19 23.89
C ARG A 429 7.40 -17.33 23.63
N TYR A 430 7.90 -18.56 23.73
CA TYR A 430 7.12 -19.78 23.65
C TYR A 430 7.40 -20.63 24.91
N GLY A 431 6.37 -21.30 25.43
CA GLY A 431 6.41 -22.04 26.70
C GLY A 431 5.28 -21.65 27.66
N PRO A 432 5.04 -22.42 28.73
CA PRO A 432 4.05 -22.07 29.75
C PRO A 432 4.41 -20.73 30.42
N ARG A 433 3.38 -19.92 30.67
CA ARG A 433 3.51 -18.60 31.31
C ARG A 433 3.91 -18.69 32.76
#